data_AF-A0AA97DV87-F1
#
_entry.id   AF-A0AA97DV87-F1
#
_cell.length_a   1.000
_cell.length_b   1.000
_cell.length_c   1.000
_cell.angle_alpha   90.00
_cell.angle_beta   90.00
_cell.angle_gamma   90.00
#
_symmetry.space_group_name_H-M   'P 1'
#
loop_
_entity.id
_entity.type
_entity.pdbx_description
1 polymer ?
#
loop_
_entity_poly.entity_id
_entity_poly.type
_entity_poly.pdbx_seq_one_letter_code
_entity_poly.pdbx_strand_id
1 'polypeptide(L)'
;MVYGLWHAYSAVFLSLMANVSNAIQKNKPLYAFRQVQPISSIIAIAGFDLFVKFFVILCILAVAYYLHLETKIANPLAVLFILIQVWLIATSLGILFALAKCYVPEIAKLQSLAMRPIFFISGIFFSLQDIPREYWHYLTWNPLLHAVELSRYAAYPNYGDAGVSYFFLIPLL
;
A
#
# COMPACT_ATOMS: atom_id res chain seq x y z
N MET A 1 16.08 10.60 -5.38
CA MET A 1 15.94 9.21 -4.89
C MET A 1 14.75 8.98 -3.95
N VAL A 2 14.19 10.00 -3.30
CA VAL A 2 12.99 9.84 -2.46
C VAL A 2 11.78 9.32 -3.26
N TYR A 3 11.81 9.47 -4.60
CA TYR A 3 10.92 8.76 -5.54
C TYR A 3 10.74 7.28 -5.25
N GLY A 4 11.81 6.56 -4.92
CA GLY A 4 11.71 5.14 -4.59
C GLY A 4 10.84 4.84 -3.37
N LEU A 5 10.75 5.78 -2.41
CA LEU A 5 10.00 5.58 -1.17
C LEU A 5 8.49 5.66 -1.39
N TRP A 6 7.97 6.64 -2.14
CA TRP A 6 6.53 6.68 -2.47
C TRP A 6 6.10 5.58 -3.45
N HIS A 7 6.98 5.21 -4.39
CA HIS A 7 6.77 4.01 -5.19
C HIS A 7 6.67 2.75 -4.32
N ALA A 8 7.41 2.66 -3.21
CA ALA A 8 7.32 1.52 -2.31
C ALA A 8 5.92 1.36 -1.69
N TYR A 9 5.27 2.42 -1.21
CA TYR A 9 3.92 2.31 -0.61
C TYR A 9 2.86 1.89 -1.61
N SER A 10 2.84 2.50 -2.79
CA SER A 10 1.91 2.09 -3.85
C SER A 10 2.14 0.66 -4.32
N ALA A 11 3.41 0.25 -4.41
CA ALA A 11 3.78 -1.12 -4.71
C ALA A 11 3.33 -2.08 -3.61
N VAL A 12 3.49 -1.73 -2.32
CA VAL A 12 2.98 -2.50 -1.17
C VAL A 12 1.48 -2.69 -1.32
N PHE A 13 0.73 -1.61 -1.54
CA PHE A 13 -0.73 -1.70 -1.63
C PHE A 13 -1.20 -2.64 -2.75
N LEU A 14 -0.68 -2.45 -3.97
CA LEU A 14 -1.11 -3.25 -5.12
C LEU A 14 -0.62 -4.69 -5.05
N SER A 15 0.65 -4.91 -4.66
CA SER A 15 1.21 -6.26 -4.59
C SER A 15 0.55 -7.05 -3.47
N LEU A 16 0.37 -6.45 -2.30
CA LEU A 16 -0.27 -7.10 -1.15
C LEU A 16 -1.73 -7.42 -1.45
N MET A 17 -2.51 -6.46 -1.96
CA MET A 17 -3.92 -6.69 -2.28
C MET A 17 -4.07 -7.79 -3.33
N ALA A 18 -3.21 -7.83 -4.36
CA ALA A 18 -3.21 -8.91 -5.34
C ALA A 18 -2.81 -10.26 -4.74
N ASN A 19 -1.74 -10.31 -3.94
CA ASN A 19 -1.25 -11.54 -3.31
C ASN A 19 -2.26 -12.12 -2.33
N VAL A 20 -2.83 -11.30 -1.44
CA VAL A 20 -3.86 -11.70 -0.48
C VAL A 20 -5.13 -12.16 -1.20
N SER A 21 -5.56 -11.46 -2.24
CA SER A 21 -6.74 -11.87 -3.01
C SER A 21 -6.62 -13.22 -3.72
N ASN A 22 -5.39 -13.66 -4.01
CA ASN A 22 -5.11 -14.93 -4.65
C ASN A 22 -4.67 -16.02 -3.66
N ALA A 23 -4.48 -15.67 -2.38
CA ALA A 23 -3.98 -16.55 -1.33
C ALA A 23 -4.78 -17.86 -1.22
N ILE A 24 -6.12 -17.73 -1.19
CA ILE A 24 -7.03 -18.87 -1.00
C ILE A 24 -6.98 -19.82 -2.20
N GLN A 25 -6.95 -19.29 -3.42
CA GLN A 25 -6.92 -20.14 -4.62
C GLN A 25 -5.57 -20.81 -4.81
N LYS A 26 -4.47 -20.08 -4.58
CA LYS A 26 -3.10 -20.60 -4.74
C LYS A 26 -2.78 -21.69 -3.73
N ASN A 27 -3.25 -21.55 -2.49
CA ASN A 27 -2.97 -22.50 -1.41
C ASN A 27 -4.06 -23.57 -1.25
N LYS A 28 -4.99 -23.69 -2.21
CA LYS A 28 -6.09 -24.66 -2.18
C LYS A 28 -5.64 -26.12 -1.94
N PRO A 29 -4.53 -26.62 -2.51
CA PRO A 29 -4.05 -27.98 -2.23
C PRO A 29 -3.65 -28.21 -0.76
N LEU A 30 -3.20 -27.16 -0.07
CA LEU A 30 -2.75 -27.25 1.32
C LEU A 30 -3.93 -27.37 2.30
N TYR A 31 -5.13 -26.97 1.89
CA TYR A 31 -6.34 -27.10 2.71
C TYR A 31 -6.88 -28.54 2.79
N ALA A 32 -6.28 -29.48 2.05
CA ALA A 32 -6.53 -30.90 2.25
C ALA A 32 -6.06 -31.37 3.64
N PHE A 33 -5.09 -30.67 4.24
CA PHE A 33 -4.66 -30.91 5.62
C PHE A 33 -5.59 -30.18 6.59
N ARG A 34 -6.24 -30.93 7.50
CA ARG A 34 -7.19 -30.40 8.49
C ARG A 34 -6.62 -29.28 9.40
N GLN A 35 -5.30 -29.22 9.54
CA GLN A 35 -4.61 -28.21 10.36
C GLN A 35 -4.44 -26.86 9.65
N VAL A 36 -4.56 -26.79 8.31
CA VAL A 36 -4.31 -25.57 7.54
C VAL A 36 -5.62 -24.88 7.21
N GLN A 37 -5.91 -23.79 7.92
CA GLN A 37 -7.09 -22.97 7.63
C GLN A 37 -6.77 -21.88 6.60
N PRO A 38 -7.76 -21.43 5.79
CA PRO A 38 -7.57 -20.35 4.82
C PRO A 38 -7.04 -19.05 5.44
N ILE A 39 -7.44 -18.76 6.67
CA ILE A 39 -6.97 -17.57 7.40
C ILE A 39 -5.47 -17.61 7.68
N SER A 40 -4.92 -18.79 7.96
CA SER A 40 -3.48 -18.98 8.19
C SER A 40 -2.66 -18.64 6.94
N SER A 41 -3.18 -18.96 5.75
CA SER A 41 -2.54 -18.59 4.48
C SER A 41 -2.52 -17.07 4.26
N ILE A 42 -3.63 -16.40 4.58
CA ILE A 42 -3.74 -14.95 4.44
C ILE A 42 -2.75 -14.24 5.36
N ILE A 43 -2.71 -14.63 6.64
CA ILE A 43 -1.79 -14.05 7.63
C ILE A 43 -0.34 -14.29 7.22
N ALA A 44 -0.01 -15.51 6.78
CA ALA A 44 1.35 -15.84 6.34
C ALA A 44 1.79 -14.99 5.14
N ILE A 45 0.94 -14.83 4.12
CA ILE A 45 1.25 -14.04 2.93
C ILE A 45 1.36 -12.55 3.29
N ALA A 46 0.43 -12.02 4.08
CA ALA A 46 0.44 -10.62 4.46
C ALA A 46 1.66 -10.28 5.33
N GLY A 47 1.98 -11.13 6.30
CA GLY A 47 3.16 -10.97 7.16
C GLY A 47 4.47 -11.10 6.38
N PHE A 48 4.56 -12.05 5.45
CA PHE A 48 5.74 -12.21 4.60
C PHE A 48 5.96 -11.00 3.69
N ASP A 49 4.90 -10.45 3.09
CA ASP A 49 5.00 -9.24 2.27
C ASP A 49 5.53 -8.06 3.11
N LEU A 50 5.00 -7.85 4.32
CA LEU A 50 5.49 -6.81 5.24
C LEU A 50 6.99 -6.98 5.54
N PHE A 51 7.41 -8.20 5.84
CA PHE A 51 8.82 -8.51 6.12
C PHE A 51 9.74 -8.21 4.94
N VAL A 52 9.33 -8.62 3.73
CA VAL A 52 10.09 -8.32 2.49
C VAL A 52 10.18 -6.82 2.25
N LYS A 53 9.08 -6.07 2.40
CA LYS A 53 9.06 -4.61 2.17
C LYS A 53 9.90 -3.87 3.21
N PHE A 54 9.86 -4.30 4.46
CA PHE A 54 10.74 -3.77 5.51
C PHE A 54 12.22 -3.93 5.13
N PHE A 55 12.61 -5.11 4.66
CA PHE A 55 13.98 -5.36 4.22
C PHE A 55 14.36 -4.54 2.98
N VAL A 56 13.45 -4.39 2.01
CA VAL A 56 13.67 -3.54 0.83
C VAL A 56 13.92 -2.08 1.22
N ILE A 57 13.14 -1.53 2.16
CA ILE A 57 13.34 -0.16 2.66
C ILE A 57 14.71 -0.04 3.34
N LEU A 58 15.10 -1.01 4.17
CA LEU A 58 16.44 -1.03 4.80
C LEU A 58 17.56 -1.07 3.77
N CYS A 59 17.45 -1.90 2.72
CA CYS A 59 18.42 -1.96 1.64
C CYS A 59 18.52 -0.63 0.88
N ILE A 60 17.38 0.00 0.57
CA ILE A 60 17.36 1.32 -0.10
C ILE A 60 18.08 2.36 0.75
N LEU A 61 17.83 2.37 2.07
CA LEU A 61 18.51 3.29 3.00
C LEU A 61 20.01 3.01 3.10
N ALA A 62 20.43 1.74 3.16
CA ALA A 62 21.84 1.36 3.21
C ALA A 62 22.60 1.78 1.94
N VAL A 63 22.01 1.57 0.76
CA VAL A 63 22.57 2.02 -0.51
C VAL A 63 22.62 3.54 -0.59
N ALA A 64 21.58 4.24 -0.14
CA ALA A 64 21.56 5.70 -0.12
C ALA A 64 22.64 6.28 0.80
N TYR A 65 22.90 5.64 1.95
CA TYR A 65 23.98 6.01 2.85
C TYR A 65 25.36 5.83 2.20
N TYR A 66 25.58 4.69 1.54
CA TYR A 66 26.84 4.40 0.84
C TYR A 66 27.12 5.38 -0.31
N LEU A 67 26.08 5.85 -1.00
CA LEU A 67 26.19 6.83 -2.10
C LEU A 67 26.29 8.29 -1.64
N HIS A 68 26.37 8.55 -0.32
CA HIS A 68 26.37 9.89 0.27
C HIS A 68 25.23 10.81 -0.22
N LEU A 69 24.09 10.21 -0.56
CA LEU A 69 22.92 10.97 -0.98
C LEU A 69 22.24 11.57 0.26
N GLU A 70 21.99 12.88 0.25
CA GLU A 70 21.26 13.59 1.30
C GLU A 70 19.81 13.09 1.37
N THR A 71 19.60 11.98 2.08
CA THR A 71 18.29 11.44 2.39
C THR A 71 17.86 11.98 3.75
N LYS A 72 17.50 13.27 3.79
CA LYS A 72 16.87 13.87 4.97
C LYS A 72 15.43 13.38 5.08
N ILE A 73 15.24 12.16 5.59
CA ILE A 73 13.93 11.73 6.08
C ILE A 73 13.72 12.46 7.41
N ALA A 74 12.88 13.49 7.40
CA ALA A 74 12.64 14.31 8.58
C ALA A 74 12.02 13.50 9.72
N ASN A 75 11.13 12.54 9.41
CA ASN A 75 10.47 11.70 10.41
C ASN A 75 10.38 10.22 9.97
N PRO A 76 11.41 9.39 10.24
CA PRO A 76 11.42 7.97 9.90
C PRO A 76 10.31 7.16 10.58
N LEU A 77 9.87 7.59 11.77
CA LEU A 77 8.80 6.92 12.50
C LEU A 77 7.43 7.12 11.83
N ALA A 78 7.17 8.30 11.27
CA ALA A 78 5.94 8.59 10.54
C ALA A 78 5.83 7.75 9.25
N VAL A 79 6.94 7.60 8.53
CA VAL A 79 7.09 6.73 7.35
C VAL A 79 6.68 5.28 7.69
N LEU A 80 7.18 4.73 8.80
CA LEU A 80 6.83 3.37 9.23
C LEU A 80 5.34 3.25 9.61
N PHE A 81 4.79 4.26 10.27
CA PHE A 81 3.38 4.26 10.66
C PHE A 81 2.45 4.26 9.43
N ILE A 82 2.74 5.10 8.44
CA ILE A 82 2.00 5.16 7.17
C ILE A 82 2.10 3.82 6.43
N LEU A 83 3.27 3.17 6.46
CA LEU A 83 3.47 1.86 5.83
C LEU A 83 2.55 0.79 6.44
N ILE A 84 2.44 0.76 7.77
CA ILE A 84 1.56 -0.16 8.49
C ILE A 84 0.10 0.12 8.16
N GLN A 85 -0.31 1.39 8.08
CA GLN A 85 -1.67 1.75 7.69
C GLN A 85 -2.01 1.28 6.28
N VAL A 86 -1.12 1.50 5.31
CA VAL A 86 -1.29 1.02 3.93
C VAL A 86 -1.39 -0.51 3.89
N TRP A 87 -0.53 -1.20 4.66
CA TRP A 87 -0.54 -2.65 4.76
C TRP A 87 -1.86 -3.19 5.31
N LEU A 88 -2.42 -2.54 6.36
CA LEU A 88 -3.72 -2.91 6.92
C LEU A 88 -4.85 -2.74 5.90
N ILE A 89 -4.92 -1.59 5.22
CA ILE A 89 -5.98 -1.32 4.22
C ILE A 89 -5.89 -2.29 3.05
N ALA A 90 -4.68 -2.53 2.51
CA ALA A 90 -4.48 -3.46 1.41
C ALA A 90 -4.78 -4.92 1.79
N THR A 91 -4.47 -5.33 3.03
CA THR A 91 -4.83 -6.66 3.54
C THR A 91 -6.35 -6.80 3.65
N SER A 92 -7.03 -5.81 4.24
CA SER A 92 -8.49 -5.82 4.39
C SER A 92 -9.22 -5.89 3.05
N LEU A 93 -8.84 -5.03 2.08
CA LEU A 93 -9.40 -5.09 0.72
C LEU A 93 -9.04 -6.40 0.01
N GLY A 94 -7.81 -6.89 0.19
CA GLY A 94 -7.36 -8.17 -0.35
C GLY A 94 -8.21 -9.35 0.14
N ILE A 95 -8.58 -9.36 1.42
CA ILE A 95 -9.45 -10.39 2.02
C ILE A 95 -10.86 -10.32 1.40
N LEU A 96 -11.43 -9.11 1.27
CA LEU A 96 -12.73 -8.93 0.62
C LEU A 96 -12.74 -9.48 -0.81
N PHE A 97 -11.71 -9.15 -1.60
CA PHE A 97 -11.57 -9.71 -2.95
C PHE A 97 -11.30 -11.23 -2.95
N ALA A 98 -10.53 -11.75 -1.98
CA ALA A 98 -10.29 -13.19 -1.85
C ALA A 98 -11.61 -13.95 -1.65
N LEU A 99 -12.45 -13.47 -0.73
CA LEU A 99 -13.76 -14.04 -0.44
C LEU A 99 -14.69 -13.92 -1.65
N ALA A 100 -14.76 -12.74 -2.28
CA ALA A 100 -15.63 -12.52 -3.43
C ALA A 100 -15.26 -13.44 -4.59
N LYS A 101 -13.97 -13.65 -4.86
CA LYS A 101 -13.48 -14.60 -5.88
C LYS A 101 -13.83 -16.06 -5.60
N CYS A 102 -14.02 -16.45 -4.34
CA CYS A 102 -14.46 -17.81 -4.01
C CYS A 102 -15.90 -18.07 -4.49
N TYR A 103 -16.73 -17.04 -4.56
CA TYR A 103 -18.11 -17.13 -5.06
C TYR A 103 -18.21 -16.84 -6.56
N VAL A 104 -17.47 -15.84 -7.05
CA VAL A 104 -17.53 -15.38 -8.45
C VAL A 104 -16.12 -15.28 -9.03
N PRO A 105 -15.68 -16.26 -9.85
CA PRO A 105 -14.33 -16.27 -10.41
C PRO A 105 -14.05 -15.08 -11.34
N GLU A 106 -15.08 -14.48 -11.95
CA GLU A 106 -14.98 -13.31 -12.82
C GLU A 106 -14.44 -12.06 -12.09
N ILE A 107 -14.53 -12.01 -10.75
CA ILE A 107 -14.00 -10.91 -9.94
C ILE A 107 -12.48 -10.79 -10.09
N ALA A 108 -11.77 -11.86 -10.43
CA ALA A 108 -10.34 -11.77 -10.73
C ALA A 108 -10.03 -10.90 -11.96
N LYS A 109 -10.91 -10.91 -12.97
CA LYS A 109 -10.77 -10.05 -14.15
C LYS A 109 -11.07 -8.60 -13.78
N LEU A 110 -12.13 -8.36 -13.02
CA LEU A 110 -12.48 -7.01 -12.54
C LEU A 110 -11.39 -6.40 -11.66
N GLN A 111 -10.82 -7.18 -10.75
CA GLN A 111 -9.73 -6.72 -9.89
C GLN A 111 -8.51 -6.34 -10.73
N SER A 112 -8.06 -7.17 -11.65
CA SER A 112 -6.89 -6.85 -12.48
C SER A 112 -7.13 -5.63 -13.38
N LEU A 113 -8.36 -5.43 -13.85
CA LEU A 113 -8.77 -4.24 -14.58
C LEU A 113 -8.77 -2.99 -13.69
N ALA A 114 -9.27 -3.07 -12.46
CA ALA A 114 -9.39 -1.96 -11.51
C ALA A 114 -8.06 -1.52 -10.87
N MET A 115 -7.12 -2.44 -10.68
CA MET A 115 -5.79 -2.15 -10.11
C MET A 115 -5.01 -1.13 -10.94
N ARG A 116 -5.14 -1.19 -12.28
CA ARG A 116 -4.44 -0.28 -13.20
C ARG A 116 -4.86 1.19 -13.02
N PRO A 117 -6.14 1.57 -13.10
CA PRO A 117 -6.55 2.95 -12.87
C PRO A 117 -6.30 3.40 -11.43
N ILE A 118 -6.47 2.53 -10.43
CA ILE A 118 -6.15 2.86 -9.03
C ILE A 118 -4.67 3.25 -8.86
N PHE A 119 -3.76 2.56 -9.55
CA PHE A 119 -2.34 2.91 -9.57
C PHE A 119 -2.12 4.33 -10.08
N PHE A 120 -2.73 4.70 -11.20
CA PHE A 120 -2.57 6.05 -11.77
C PHE A 120 -3.19 7.14 -10.88
N ILE A 121 -4.36 6.87 -10.28
CA ILE A 121 -5.09 7.84 -9.45
C ILE A 121 -4.43 8.02 -8.07
N SER A 122 -3.64 7.06 -7.60
CA SER A 122 -3.02 7.09 -6.26
C SER A 122 -1.90 8.13 -6.08
N GLY A 123 -1.79 9.10 -6.98
CA GLY A 123 -0.89 10.24 -6.85
C GLY A 123 0.57 9.86 -6.87
N ILE A 124 0.95 8.75 -7.51
CA ILE A 124 2.34 8.29 -7.57
C ILE A 124 3.18 9.18 -8.49
N PHE A 125 2.62 9.53 -9.63
CA PHE A 125 3.28 10.34 -10.67
C PHE A 125 3.03 11.84 -10.51
N PHE A 126 1.89 12.22 -9.95
CA PHE A 126 1.45 13.59 -9.78
C PHE A 126 1.15 13.84 -8.31
N SER A 127 1.54 15.00 -7.80
CA SER A 127 1.08 15.38 -6.48
C SER A 127 -0.28 16.04 -6.54
N LEU A 128 -1.02 15.94 -5.44
CA LEU A 128 -2.26 16.69 -5.25
C LEU A 128 -2.07 18.19 -5.45
N GLN A 129 -0.87 18.72 -5.18
CA GLN A 129 -0.55 20.15 -5.37
C GLN A 129 -0.43 20.58 -6.83
N ASP A 130 -0.15 19.63 -7.74
CA ASP A 130 -0.06 19.89 -9.18
C ASP A 130 -1.46 19.95 -9.83
N ILE A 131 -2.50 19.55 -9.08
CA ILE A 131 -3.88 19.42 -9.56
C ILE A 131 -4.70 20.60 -9.04
N PRO A 132 -5.54 21.25 -9.88
CA PRO A 132 -6.40 22.33 -9.43
C PRO A 132 -7.35 21.86 -8.31
N ARG A 133 -7.58 22.74 -7.33
CA ARG A 133 -8.33 22.44 -6.09
C ARG A 133 -9.75 21.90 -6.33
N GLU A 134 -10.34 22.25 -7.47
CA GLU A 134 -11.67 21.79 -7.90
C GLU A 134 -11.77 20.25 -7.96
N TYR A 135 -10.68 19.56 -8.30
CA TYR A 135 -10.67 18.09 -8.44
C TYR A 135 -10.23 17.37 -7.17
N TRP A 136 -9.81 18.09 -6.12
CA TRP A 136 -9.31 17.47 -4.89
C TRP A 136 -10.38 16.62 -4.20
N HIS A 137 -11.66 16.98 -4.32
CA HIS A 137 -12.76 16.22 -3.73
C HIS A 137 -12.87 14.79 -4.29
N TYR A 138 -12.62 14.60 -5.59
CA TYR A 138 -12.66 13.28 -6.21
C TYR A 138 -11.45 12.41 -5.84
N LEU A 139 -10.30 13.06 -5.66
CA LEU A 139 -9.02 12.41 -5.38
C LEU A 139 -8.88 12.01 -3.90
N THR A 140 -9.36 12.86 -2.99
CA THR A 140 -9.31 12.65 -1.53
C THR A 140 -10.20 11.51 -1.03
N TRP A 141 -11.06 10.92 -1.87
CA TRP A 141 -11.76 9.67 -1.53
C TRP A 141 -10.84 8.45 -1.52
N ASN A 142 -9.65 8.53 -2.11
CA ASN A 142 -8.73 7.43 -2.18
C ASN A 142 -7.81 7.39 -0.93
N PRO A 143 -7.93 6.39 -0.03
CA PRO A 143 -7.07 6.31 1.15
C PRO A 143 -5.59 6.11 0.78
N LEU A 144 -5.31 5.52 -0.39
CA LEU A 144 -3.94 5.36 -0.88
C LEU A 144 -3.32 6.71 -1.24
N LEU A 145 -4.12 7.65 -1.75
CA LEU A 145 -3.63 9.00 -2.06
C LEU A 145 -3.19 9.72 -0.78
N HIS A 146 -3.98 9.62 0.29
CA HIS A 146 -3.62 10.18 1.60
C HIS A 146 -2.31 9.59 2.14
N ALA A 147 -2.12 8.28 2.02
CA ALA A 147 -0.87 7.64 2.41
C ALA A 147 0.34 8.13 1.61
N VAL A 148 0.20 8.27 0.28
CA VAL A 148 1.28 8.72 -0.58
C VAL A 148 1.65 10.18 -0.28
N GLU A 149 0.68 11.08 -0.15
CA GLU A 149 0.95 12.48 0.16
C GLU A 149 1.50 12.68 1.59
N LEU A 150 1.00 11.96 2.59
CA LEU A 150 1.58 12.01 3.94
C LEU A 150 3.01 11.46 3.97
N SER A 151 3.31 10.45 3.14
CA SER A 151 4.67 9.94 3.02
C SER A 151 5.62 10.96 2.37
N ARG A 152 5.12 11.79 1.44
CA ARG A 152 5.88 12.91 0.86
C ARG A 152 6.14 13.99 1.90
N TYR A 153 5.13 14.36 2.68
CA TYR A 153 5.27 15.33 3.76
C TYR A 153 6.27 14.86 4.84
N ALA A 154 6.22 13.58 5.22
CA ALA A 154 7.16 13.01 6.20
C ALA A 154 8.62 13.03 5.72
N ALA A 155 8.84 13.00 4.39
CA ALA A 155 10.16 13.13 3.79
C ALA A 155 10.56 14.60 3.55
N TYR A 156 9.62 15.47 3.19
CA TYR A 156 9.84 16.89 2.91
C TYR A 156 8.85 17.76 3.68
N PRO A 157 9.22 18.26 4.87
CA PRO A 157 8.33 19.11 5.69
C PRO A 157 7.90 20.41 5.00
N ASN A 158 8.73 20.92 4.07
CA ASN A 158 8.44 22.13 3.30
C ASN A 158 7.33 21.95 2.25
N TYR A 159 6.80 20.73 2.09
CA TYR A 159 5.76 20.41 1.13
C TYR A 159 4.38 20.95 1.55
N GLY A 160 4.11 21.07 2.87
CA GLY A 160 2.79 21.50 3.37
C GLY A 160 1.76 20.35 3.45
N ASP A 161 0.77 20.50 4.33
CA ASP A 161 -0.22 19.48 4.73
C ASP A 161 -1.63 19.74 4.13
N ALA A 162 -1.73 20.62 3.16
CA ALA A 162 -3.01 21.07 2.62
C ALA A 162 -3.81 19.92 1.98
N GLY A 163 -4.94 19.55 2.59
CA GLY A 163 -5.94 18.63 2.03
C GLY A 163 -5.77 17.15 2.39
N VAL A 164 -4.81 16.81 3.27
CA VAL A 164 -4.50 15.42 3.62
C VAL A 164 -4.62 15.23 5.13
N SER A 165 -5.32 14.18 5.57
CA SER A 165 -5.56 13.95 7.00
C SER A 165 -5.08 12.57 7.44
N TYR A 166 -4.36 12.51 8.56
CA TYR A 166 -4.04 11.25 9.23
C TYR A 166 -5.30 10.47 9.65
N PHE A 167 -6.41 11.18 9.84
CA PHE A 167 -7.70 10.62 10.24
C PHE A 167 -8.26 9.65 9.19
N PHE A 168 -8.07 9.92 7.90
CA PHE A 168 -8.57 9.05 6.82
C PHE A 168 -7.80 7.72 6.68
N LEU A 169 -6.63 7.62 7.31
CA LEU A 169 -5.80 6.41 7.33
C LEU A 169 -6.01 5.54 8.58
N ILE A 170 -6.81 6.00 9.54
CA ILE A 170 -7.15 5.21 10.73
C ILE A 170 -8.27 4.23 10.32
N PRO A 171 -8.05 2.91 10.31
CA PRO A 171 -9.08 1.93 9.95
C PRO A 171 -10.16 1.74 11.05
N LEU A 172 -10.09 2.53 12.12
CA LEU A 172 -10.74 2.29 13.41
C LEU A 172 -11.26 3.61 14.00
N LEU A 173 -12.29 4.17 13.35
CA LEU A 173 -13.29 5.07 13.95
C LEU A 173 -14.51 5.16 13.04
#